data_AF-A0A967LEL9-F1
#
_entry.id   AF-A0A967LEL9-F1
#
_cell.length_a   1.000
_cell.length_b   1.000
_cell.length_c   1.000
_cell.angle_alpha   90.00
_cell.angle_beta   90.00
_cell.angle_gamma   90.00
#
_symmetry.space_group_name_H-M   'P 1'
#
loop_
_entity.id
_entity.type
_entity.pdbx_description
1 polymer ?
#
loop_
_entity_poly.entity_id
_entity_poly.type
_entity_poly.pdbx_seq_one_letter_code
_entity_poly.pdbx_strand_id
1 'polypeptide(L)' 'GENEVTAEGSIEGVITTERRGTHGFGYDPVFETLETRMTFAEMTDEAKNAISHRGRALRNLFLELQQR' A
#
# COMPACT_ATOMS: atom_id res chain seq x y z
N GLY A 1 12.36 -19.75 -12.37
CA GLY A 1 13.73 -20.28 -12.37
C GLY A 1 14.70 -19.14 -12.52
N GLU A 2 15.09 -18.80 -13.76
CA GLU A 2 16.11 -17.76 -14.02
C GLU A 2 15.57 -16.43 -14.57
N ASN A 3 14.25 -16.33 -14.81
CA ASN A 3 13.60 -15.12 -15.37
C ASN A 3 12.51 -14.53 -14.46
N GLU A 4 12.52 -14.87 -13.16
CA GLU A 4 11.53 -14.31 -12.22
C GLU A 4 12.02 -12.97 -11.68
N VAL A 5 11.10 -12.00 -11.58
CA VAL A 5 11.35 -10.68 -11.01
C VAL A 5 10.41 -10.49 -9.85
N THR A 6 10.96 -10.31 -8.66
CA THR A 6 10.21 -9.99 -7.45
C THR A 6 10.49 -8.56 -7.05
N ALA A 7 9.48 -7.90 -6.50
CA ALA A 7 9.63 -6.56 -5.96
C ALA A 7 8.79 -6.42 -4.70
N GLU A 8 9.30 -5.66 -3.76
CA GLU A 8 8.67 -5.43 -2.48
C GLU A 8 8.34 -3.96 -2.29
N GLY A 9 7.35 -3.70 -1.47
CA GLY A 9 6.96 -2.38 -1.02
C GLY A 9 6.36 -2.52 0.35
N SER A 10 6.65 -1.57 1.22
CA SER A 10 6.16 -1.54 2.60
C SER A 10 5.66 -0.14 2.94
N ILE A 11 4.84 -0.07 3.97
CA ILE A 11 4.37 1.18 4.55
C ILE A 11 4.17 0.96 6.04
N GLU A 12 4.70 1.89 6.82
CA GLU A 12 4.60 1.85 8.27
C GLU A 12 3.26 2.43 8.73
N GLY A 13 2.71 1.82 9.77
CA GLY A 13 1.41 2.18 10.29
C GLY A 13 1.18 1.64 11.69
N VAL A 14 0.02 1.97 12.23
CA VAL A 14 -0.45 1.50 13.54
C VAL A 14 -1.85 0.92 13.40
N ILE A 15 -2.18 -0.04 14.26
CA ILE A 15 -3.54 -0.57 14.34
C ILE A 15 -4.36 0.34 15.26
N THR A 16 -5.44 0.90 14.73
CA THR A 16 -6.35 1.76 15.48
C THR A 16 -7.25 0.93 16.41
N THR A 17 -7.76 1.55 17.47
CA THR A 17 -8.71 0.92 18.40
C THR A 17 -10.13 0.84 17.83
N GLU A 18 -10.45 1.69 16.85
CA GLU A 18 -11.76 1.75 16.18
C GLU A 18 -11.59 1.76 14.66
N ARG A 19 -12.58 1.22 13.95
CA ARG A 19 -12.61 1.22 12.48
C ARG A 19 -12.93 2.62 11.97
N ARG A 20 -12.18 3.12 10.98
CA ARG A 20 -12.44 4.39 10.30
C ARG A 20 -12.46 4.20 8.79
N GLY A 21 -13.36 4.91 8.11
CA GLY A 21 -13.50 4.86 6.64
C GLY A 21 -14.32 3.66 6.13
N THR A 22 -14.69 3.73 4.85
CA THR A 22 -15.59 2.77 4.19
C THR A 22 -15.04 2.18 2.89
N HIS A 23 -13.88 2.66 2.43
CA HIS A 23 -13.25 2.18 1.20
C HIS A 23 -12.36 0.95 1.45
N GLY A 24 -11.89 0.34 0.36
CA GLY A 24 -10.93 -0.75 0.45
C GLY A 24 -11.51 -2.04 1.03
N PHE A 25 -10.66 -2.87 1.61
CA PHE A 25 -10.99 -4.22 2.08
C PHE A 25 -10.04 -4.71 3.19
N GLY A 26 -10.37 -5.85 3.81
CA GLY A 26 -9.51 -6.46 4.83
C GLY A 26 -9.28 -5.55 6.04
N TYR A 27 -8.00 -5.31 6.36
CA TYR A 27 -7.58 -4.49 7.50
C TYR A 27 -7.53 -2.99 7.21
N ASP A 28 -7.91 -2.56 6.01
CA ASP A 28 -7.86 -1.14 5.64
C ASP A 28 -8.56 -0.20 6.63
N PRO A 29 -9.72 -0.57 7.26
CA PRO A 29 -10.36 0.31 8.22
C PRO A 29 -9.65 0.48 9.56
N VAL A 30 -8.62 -0.33 9.85
CA VAL A 30 -7.88 -0.29 11.13
C VAL A 30 -6.39 -0.02 10.96
N PHE A 31 -5.87 -0.08 9.74
CA PHE A 31 -4.47 0.22 9.47
C PHE A 31 -4.31 1.72 9.17
N GLU A 32 -3.92 2.51 10.18
CA GLU A 32 -3.58 3.92 10.03
C GLU A 32 -2.13 4.07 9.55
N THR A 33 -1.92 4.78 8.46
CA THR A 33 -0.55 5.03 7.97
C THR A 33 0.12 6.14 8.77
N LEU A 34 1.42 6.01 9.05
CA LEU A 34 2.17 7.06 9.73
C LEU A 34 2.33 8.33 8.88
N GLU A 35 2.31 8.19 7.55
CA GLU A 35 2.54 9.28 6.60
C GLU A 35 1.35 10.23 6.47
N THR A 36 0.11 9.71 6.55
CA THR A 36 -1.09 10.53 6.33
C THR A 36 -2.02 10.61 7.54
N ARG A 37 -1.83 9.77 8.56
CA ARG A 37 -2.73 9.64 9.74
C ARG A 37 -4.16 9.22 9.39
N MET A 38 -4.37 8.77 8.16
CA MET A 38 -5.61 8.17 7.72
C MET A 38 -5.48 6.65 7.72
N THR A 39 -6.57 5.95 8.01
CA THR A 39 -6.68 4.53 7.70
C THR A 39 -6.75 4.36 6.19
N PHE A 40 -6.36 3.19 5.67
CA PHE A 40 -6.50 2.95 4.23
C PHE A 40 -7.95 3.01 3.75
N ALA A 41 -8.94 2.72 4.60
CA ALA A 41 -10.34 2.81 4.23
C ALA A 41 -10.90 4.24 4.21
N GLU A 42 -10.20 5.21 4.79
CA GLU A 42 -10.52 6.64 4.66
C GLU A 42 -10.01 7.22 3.33
N MET A 43 -9.16 6.50 2.60
CA MET A 43 -8.59 6.93 1.33
C MET A 43 -9.45 6.48 0.15
N THR A 44 -9.47 7.30 -0.91
CA THR A 44 -9.91 6.83 -2.23
C THR A 44 -8.93 5.78 -2.77
N ASP A 45 -9.36 4.97 -3.73
CA ASP A 45 -8.47 3.98 -4.36
C ASP A 45 -7.22 4.63 -4.98
N GLU A 46 -7.37 5.81 -5.58
CA GLU A 46 -6.25 6.57 -6.14
C GLU A 46 -5.24 6.99 -5.06
N ALA A 47 -5.72 7.60 -3.97
CA ALA A 47 -4.86 8.02 -2.87
C ALA A 47 -4.17 6.82 -2.21
N LYS A 48 -4.89 5.71 -2.03
CA LYS A 48 -4.32 4.46 -1.50
C LYS A 48 -3.27 3.88 -2.44
N ASN A 49 -3.52 3.84 -3.75
CA ASN A 49 -2.56 3.32 -4.74
C ASN A 49 -1.29 4.19 -4.83
N ALA A 50 -1.41 5.49 -4.57
CA ALA A 50 -0.25 6.38 -4.52
C ALA A 50 0.73 6.00 -3.42
N ILE A 51 0.27 5.57 -2.23
CA ILE A 51 1.17 5.35 -1.08
C ILE A 51 1.29 3.91 -0.58
N SER A 52 0.32 3.03 -0.87
CA SER A 52 0.26 1.69 -0.27
C SER A 52 1.47 0.82 -0.59
N HIS A 53 1.69 -0.20 0.24
CA HIS A 53 2.72 -1.22 0.04
C HIS A 53 2.67 -1.83 -1.37
N ARG A 54 1.47 -2.12 -1.87
CA ARG A 54 1.26 -2.65 -3.23
C ARG A 54 1.63 -1.62 -4.31
N GLY A 55 1.21 -0.37 -4.14
CA GLY A 55 1.58 0.70 -5.06
C GLY A 55 3.09 0.88 -5.17
N ARG A 56 3.79 0.82 -4.02
CA ARG A 56 5.27 0.88 -3.96
C ARG A 56 5.91 -0.34 -4.62
N ALA A 57 5.43 -1.54 -4.31
CA ALA A 57 5.93 -2.78 -4.89
C ALA A 57 5.80 -2.77 -6.43
N LEU A 58 4.65 -2.32 -6.96
CA LEU A 58 4.43 -2.24 -8.39
C LEU A 58 5.32 -1.19 -9.07
N ARG A 59 5.57 -0.04 -8.44
CA ARG A 59 6.53 0.94 -8.96
C ARG A 59 7.95 0.39 -8.97
N ASN A 60 8.37 -0.30 -7.92
CA ASN A 60 9.67 -0.95 -7.85
C ASN A 60 9.80 -2.05 -8.91
N LEU A 61 8.75 -2.87 -9.09
CA LEU A 61 8.68 -3.88 -10.14
C LEU A 61 8.83 -3.26 -11.54
N PHE A 62 8.11 -2.16 -11.79
CA PHE A 62 8.20 -1.45 -13.07
C PHE A 62 9.62 -0.97 -13.34
N LEU A 63 10.29 -0.35 -12.36
CA LEU A 63 11.68 0.11 -12.49
C LEU A 63 12.64 -1.04 -12.78
N GLU A 64 12.48 -2.18 -12.13
CA GLU A 64 13.32 -3.37 -12.34
C GLU A 64 13.11 -3.97 -13.74
N LEU A 65 11.87 -4.00 -14.23
CA LEU A 65 11.55 -4.49 -15.58
C LEU A 65 12.06 -3.57 -16.69
N GLN A 66 12.15 -2.26 -16.45
CA GLN A 66 12.69 -1.31 -17.44
C GLN A 66 14.22 -1.37 -17.58
N GLN A 67 14.92 -1.93 -16.59
CA GLN A 67 16.38 -2.05 -16.60
C GLN A 67 16.89 -3.35 -17.25
N ARG A 68 15.96 -4.18 -17.76
CA ARG A 68 16.25 -5.42 -18.48
C ARG A 68 16.20 -5.20 -19.97
#